data_AF-A0A1C1CPZ5-F1
#
_entry.id   AF-A0A1C1CPZ5-F1
#
_cell.length_a   1.000
_cell.length_b   1.000
_cell.length_c   1.000
_cell.angle_alpha   90.00
_cell.angle_beta   90.00
_cell.angle_gamma   90.00
#
_symmetry.space_group_name_H-M   'P 1'
#
loop_
_entity.id
_entity.type
_entity.pdbx_description
1 polymer ?
#
loop_
_entity_poly.entity_id
_entity_poly.type
_entity_poly.pdbx_seq_one_letter_code
_entity_poly.pdbx_strand_id
1 'polypeptide(L)'
;MVAPFSKLDDWEMNATLFQGTIYLEENHAKKISSRQQQYSSAGRPGALSQDLMSFWGYKFESVSLMPTPWPETSREYIESREDEPVSNYAQYCSIVRTGFGKVKMILGGEVDAVMAFKPEDKSRPIDWVELKTTAIVTNEKEQIKYERKLLKFWAQSFLLGVPRIVVGYRSQQGILERIEELDVQTIPEKVKLKGKALWDGQTCINFAASFLEWLKDIVTSDGVWRIRKRENVPVLEVYKLEEPGHGDILSPAFIKWRTGGLEAHQQQLRVLQEQAKDDGVEPS
;
A
#
# COMPACT_ATOMS: atom_id res chain seq x y z
N MET A 1 -7.58 -4.23 -6.83
CA MET A 1 -8.59 -3.15 -6.78
C MET A 1 -8.61 -2.29 -8.06
N VAL A 2 -7.52 -1.65 -8.46
CA VAL A 2 -7.51 -0.67 -9.59
C VAL A 2 -7.50 -1.26 -11.01
N ALA A 3 -7.43 -2.59 -11.14
CA ALA A 3 -7.27 -3.28 -12.42
C ALA A 3 -8.24 -2.84 -13.55
N PRO A 4 -9.53 -2.52 -13.28
CA PRO A 4 -10.46 -2.05 -14.32
C PRO A 4 -10.00 -0.80 -15.09
N PHE A 5 -9.23 0.08 -14.44
CA PHE A 5 -8.79 1.36 -15.01
C PHE A 5 -7.27 1.41 -15.29
N SER A 6 -6.54 0.37 -14.90
CA SER A 6 -5.09 0.23 -15.05
C SER A 6 -4.70 -0.64 -16.25
N LYS A 7 -5.11 -0.26 -17.46
CA LYS A 7 -4.91 -1.09 -18.68
C LYS A 7 -3.44 -1.38 -19.00
N LEU A 8 -2.57 -0.40 -18.76
CA LEU A 8 -1.14 -0.46 -19.06
C LEU A 8 -0.31 -1.18 -17.98
N ASP A 9 -0.88 -1.44 -16.81
CA ASP A 9 -0.15 -2.13 -15.74
C ASP A 9 -0.05 -3.63 -16.06
N ASP A 10 1.14 -4.21 -15.95
CA ASP A 10 1.43 -5.64 -16.05
C ASP A 10 2.05 -6.10 -14.72
N TRP A 11 1.43 -7.09 -14.08
CA TRP A 11 1.87 -7.58 -12.78
C TRP A 11 1.47 -9.04 -12.57
N GLU A 12 2.22 -9.67 -11.67
CA GLU A 12 2.00 -11.05 -11.26
C GLU A 12 2.07 -11.16 -9.74
N MET A 13 1.23 -12.02 -9.19
CA MET A 13 1.21 -12.39 -7.77
C MET A 13 1.22 -13.91 -7.64
N ASN A 14 1.76 -14.41 -6.54
CA ASN A 14 1.62 -15.82 -6.18
C ASN A 14 0.55 -15.96 -5.09
N ALA A 15 -0.11 -17.11 -5.08
CA ALA A 15 -1.09 -17.47 -4.06
C ALA A 15 -0.88 -18.91 -3.58
N THR A 16 -1.17 -19.18 -2.32
CA THR A 16 -1.21 -20.55 -1.77
C THR A 16 -2.29 -20.67 -0.70
N LEU A 17 -2.90 -21.85 -0.60
CA LEU A 17 -3.90 -22.16 0.42
C LEU A 17 -3.25 -22.94 1.56
N PHE A 18 -3.26 -22.38 2.76
CA PHE A 18 -2.75 -23.05 3.95
C PHE A 18 -3.70 -22.86 5.14
N GLN A 19 -4.15 -23.98 5.73
CA GLN A 19 -5.09 -24.01 6.86
C GLN A 19 -6.32 -23.11 6.65
N GLY A 20 -6.97 -23.22 5.48
CA GLY A 20 -8.19 -22.46 5.17
C GLY A 20 -7.98 -20.96 4.90
N THR A 21 -6.72 -20.50 4.81
CA THR A 21 -6.37 -19.10 4.49
C THR A 21 -5.57 -19.05 3.19
N ILE A 22 -5.95 -18.16 2.28
CA ILE A 22 -5.17 -17.88 1.07
C ILE A 22 -4.15 -16.79 1.41
N TYR A 23 -2.88 -17.09 1.19
CA TYR A 23 -1.78 -16.14 1.30
C TYR A 23 -1.42 -15.64 -0.09
N LEU A 24 -1.22 -14.34 -0.21
CA LEU A 24 -0.88 -13.67 -1.46
C LEU A 24 0.43 -12.92 -1.29
N GLU A 25 1.31 -13.03 -2.29
CA GLU A 25 2.53 -12.24 -2.38
C GLU A 25 2.75 -11.73 -3.80
N GLU A 26 3.59 -10.71 -3.95
CA GLU A 26 4.03 -10.25 -5.26
C GLU A 26 5.00 -11.25 -5.88
N ASN A 27 4.91 -11.50 -7.19
CA ASN A 27 5.96 -12.24 -7.87
C ASN A 27 7.22 -11.35 -7.97
N HIS A 28 8.15 -11.54 -7.03
CA HIS A 28 9.39 -10.79 -6.95
C HIS A 28 10.23 -10.85 -8.24
N ALA A 29 10.30 -12.01 -8.90
CA ALA A 29 11.05 -12.16 -10.15
C ALA A 29 10.43 -11.30 -11.29
N LYS A 30 9.10 -11.29 -11.40
CA LYS A 30 8.39 -10.41 -12.34
C LYS A 30 8.63 -8.93 -12.00
N LYS A 31 8.52 -8.55 -10.72
CA LYS A 31 8.77 -7.17 -10.28
C LYS A 31 10.19 -6.70 -10.66
N ILE A 32 11.21 -7.51 -10.37
CA ILE A 32 12.60 -7.19 -10.65
C ILE A 32 12.83 -7.03 -12.16
N SER A 33 12.36 -7.97 -12.97
CA SER A 33 12.51 -7.92 -14.43
C SER A 33 11.78 -6.74 -15.05
N SER A 34 10.54 -6.45 -14.63
CA SER A 34 9.80 -5.26 -15.06
C SER A 34 10.51 -3.96 -14.68
N ARG A 35 11.11 -3.90 -13.48
CA ARG A 35 11.93 -2.76 -13.06
C ARG A 35 13.14 -2.61 -13.99
N GLN A 36 13.92 -3.67 -14.20
CA GLN A 36 15.08 -3.64 -15.10
C GLN A 36 14.73 -3.16 -16.51
N GLN A 37 13.62 -3.63 -17.10
CA GLN A 37 13.15 -3.20 -18.41
C GLN A 37 12.81 -1.71 -18.46
N GLN A 38 12.19 -1.16 -17.40
CA GLN A 38 11.89 0.26 -17.29
C GLN A 38 13.17 1.11 -17.22
N TYR A 39 14.19 0.64 -16.52
CA TYR A 39 15.49 1.31 -16.43
C TYR A 39 16.30 1.24 -17.74
N SER A 40 16.21 0.13 -18.48
CA SER A 40 16.92 -0.04 -19.75
C SER A 40 16.24 0.65 -20.94
N SER A 41 14.95 0.99 -20.80
CA SER A 41 14.21 1.67 -21.85
C SER A 41 14.78 3.08 -22.03
N ALA A 42 15.29 3.39 -23.23
CA ALA A 42 15.81 4.71 -23.54
C ALA A 42 14.75 5.78 -23.24
N GLY A 43 15.01 6.61 -22.23
CA GLY A 43 14.17 7.76 -21.92
C GLY A 43 14.04 8.65 -23.15
N ARG A 44 12.93 9.39 -23.26
CA ARG A 44 12.83 10.42 -24.29
C ARG A 44 13.99 11.42 -24.11
N PRO A 45 14.61 11.93 -25.17
CA PRO A 45 15.63 12.97 -25.06
C PRO A 45 15.14 14.13 -24.17
N GLY A 46 15.91 14.48 -23.14
CA GLY A 46 15.56 15.52 -22.16
C GLY A 46 14.59 15.10 -21.05
N ALA A 47 14.15 13.84 -21.01
CA ALA A 47 13.38 13.32 -19.88
C ALA A 47 14.29 13.14 -18.66
N LEU A 48 13.81 13.57 -17.50
CA LEU A 48 14.47 13.34 -16.22
C LEU A 48 14.50 11.85 -15.89
N SER A 49 15.54 11.40 -15.21
CA SER A 49 15.67 9.99 -14.84
C SER A 49 14.57 9.57 -13.86
N GLN A 50 14.18 8.30 -13.95
CA GLN A 50 13.23 7.70 -13.02
C GLN A 50 13.76 7.73 -11.58
N ASP A 51 15.08 7.63 -11.40
CA ASP A 51 15.73 7.73 -10.09
C ASP A 51 15.55 9.10 -9.46
N LEU A 52 15.74 10.17 -10.23
CA LEU A 52 15.56 11.53 -9.72
C LEU A 52 14.10 11.78 -9.33
N MET A 53 13.15 11.28 -10.13
CA MET A 53 11.72 11.37 -9.79
C MET A 53 11.35 10.58 -8.54
N SER A 54 12.00 9.44 -8.31
CA SER A 54 11.81 8.62 -7.10
C SER A 54 12.44 9.30 -5.88
N PHE A 55 13.65 9.86 -6.05
CA PHE A 55 14.33 10.64 -5.02
C PHE A 55 13.48 11.80 -4.51
N TRP A 56 12.77 12.52 -5.38
CA TRP A 56 11.88 13.60 -4.94
C TRP A 56 10.73 13.16 -4.04
N GLY A 57 10.26 11.91 -4.17
CA GLY A 57 9.29 11.34 -3.22
C GLY A 57 9.91 11.23 -1.82
N TYR A 58 11.03 10.51 -1.72
CA TYR A 58 11.73 10.33 -0.44
C TYR A 58 12.27 11.63 0.15
N LYS A 59 12.69 12.60 -0.69
CA LYS A 59 13.11 13.91 -0.19
C LYS A 59 11.93 14.68 0.37
N PHE A 60 10.75 14.61 -0.27
CA PHE A 60 9.54 15.23 0.25
C PHE A 60 9.15 14.65 1.61
N GLU A 61 9.25 13.34 1.80
CA GLU A 61 9.08 12.70 3.11
C GLU A 61 10.12 13.23 4.12
N SER A 62 11.40 13.23 3.74
CA SER A 62 12.50 13.67 4.62
C SER A 62 12.32 15.11 5.14
N VAL A 63 11.83 16.03 4.29
CA VAL A 63 11.63 17.44 4.70
C VAL A 63 10.28 17.69 5.37
N SER A 64 9.28 16.84 5.13
CA SER A 64 7.92 17.02 5.67
C SER A 64 7.73 16.33 7.03
N LEU A 65 8.57 15.34 7.36
CA LEU A 65 8.43 14.52 8.56
C LEU A 65 9.43 14.93 9.66
N MET A 66 9.11 14.48 10.88
CA MET A 66 9.98 14.59 12.05
C MET A 66 9.98 13.22 12.77
N PRO A 67 11.09 12.84 13.42
CA PRO A 67 11.21 11.54 14.08
C PRO A 67 10.38 11.44 15.36
N THR A 68 10.07 12.58 15.98
CA THR A 68 9.24 12.70 17.20
C THR A 68 8.19 13.80 17.01
N PRO A 69 7.15 13.86 17.87
CA PRO A 69 6.22 14.98 17.88
C PRO A 69 6.94 16.33 18.04
N TRP A 70 6.30 17.40 17.56
CA TRP A 70 6.87 18.76 17.54
C TRP A 70 7.49 19.22 18.89
N PRO A 71 6.86 18.99 20.06
CA PRO A 71 7.44 19.43 21.35
C PRO A 71 8.76 18.73 21.73
N GLU A 72 9.02 17.55 21.16
CA GLU A 72 10.19 16.71 21.45
C GLU A 72 11.29 16.86 20.40
N THR A 73 10.99 17.46 19.25
CA THR A 73 11.95 17.65 18.16
C THR A 73 12.76 18.92 18.41
N SER A 74 14.10 18.82 18.35
CA SER A 74 14.95 19.98 18.54
C SER A 74 14.79 21.01 17.41
N ARG A 75 15.03 22.29 17.73
CA ARG A 75 14.97 23.36 16.73
C ARG A 75 16.01 23.15 15.63
N GLU A 76 17.19 22.69 16.02
CA GLU A 76 18.31 22.39 15.13
C GLU A 76 17.90 21.35 14.08
N TYR A 77 17.23 20.26 14.50
CA TYR A 77 16.74 19.25 13.57
C TYR A 77 15.69 19.82 12.62
N ILE A 78 14.70 20.57 13.15
CA ILE A 78 13.62 21.17 12.34
C ILE A 78 14.19 22.04 11.21
N GLU A 79 15.24 22.81 11.51
CA GLU A 79 15.90 23.72 10.56
C GLU A 79 16.90 23.01 9.63
N SER A 80 17.46 21.85 10.01
CA SER A 80 18.44 21.10 9.20
C SER A 80 17.85 20.05 8.26
N ARG A 81 16.53 19.83 8.24
CA ARG A 81 15.86 18.77 7.43
C ARG A 81 16.18 18.82 5.93
N GLU A 82 16.50 19.99 5.39
CA GLU A 82 16.92 20.12 3.99
C GLU A 82 18.30 19.49 3.72
N ASP A 83 19.15 19.40 4.73
CA ASP A 83 20.50 18.82 4.66
C ASP A 83 20.55 17.34 5.06
N GLU A 84 19.48 16.82 5.68
CA GLU A 84 19.41 15.42 6.10
C GLU A 84 19.55 14.46 4.90
N PRO A 85 20.39 13.40 5.03
CA PRO A 85 20.53 12.37 4.01
C PRO A 85 19.20 11.67 3.75
N VAL A 86 18.79 11.63 2.48
CA VAL A 86 17.59 10.90 2.06
C VAL A 86 17.87 9.40 2.07
N SER A 87 17.02 8.64 2.76
CA SER A 87 17.08 7.18 2.83
C SER A 87 15.70 6.58 2.67
N ASN A 88 15.61 5.46 1.97
CA ASN A 88 14.39 4.67 1.81
C ASN A 88 14.50 3.28 2.46
N TYR A 89 15.43 3.12 3.40
CA TYR A 89 15.64 1.85 4.12
C TYR A 89 14.66 1.67 5.28
N ALA A 90 14.38 2.75 6.01
CA ALA A 90 13.46 2.70 7.14
C ALA A 90 12.02 2.70 6.62
N GLN A 91 11.23 1.73 7.08
CA GLN A 91 9.83 1.59 6.69
C GLN A 91 9.00 1.28 7.93
N TYR A 92 7.78 1.83 7.99
CA TYR A 92 6.81 1.52 9.04
C TYR A 92 5.58 0.88 8.41
N CYS A 93 5.31 -0.38 8.74
CA CYS A 93 4.18 -1.12 8.20
C CYS A 93 3.03 -1.20 9.21
N SER A 94 1.84 -0.80 8.78
CA SER A 94 0.58 -1.06 9.47
C SER A 94 0.00 -2.39 9.00
N ILE A 95 -0.50 -3.20 9.95
CA ILE A 95 -1.25 -4.42 9.65
C ILE A 95 -2.70 -4.19 10.02
N VAL A 96 -3.58 -4.19 9.02
CA VAL A 96 -5.00 -3.92 9.18
C VAL A 96 -5.83 -5.15 8.83
N ARG A 97 -6.94 -5.33 9.55
CA ARG A 97 -7.99 -6.27 9.19
C ARG A 97 -9.11 -5.52 8.48
N THR A 98 -9.44 -5.93 7.27
CA THR A 98 -10.49 -5.32 6.45
C THR A 98 -11.25 -6.38 5.65
N GLY A 99 -12.13 -5.99 4.75
CA GLY A 99 -12.85 -6.94 3.89
C GLY A 99 -13.61 -6.27 2.74
N PHE A 100 -13.88 -7.05 1.71
CA PHE A 100 -14.74 -6.70 0.59
C PHE A 100 -15.83 -7.77 0.44
N GLY A 101 -17.09 -7.36 0.41
CA GLY A 101 -18.21 -8.30 0.36
C GLY A 101 -18.14 -9.33 1.50
N LYS A 102 -18.09 -10.62 1.15
CA LYS A 102 -17.99 -11.72 2.13
C LYS A 102 -16.55 -12.10 2.48
N VAL A 103 -15.56 -11.50 1.83
CA VAL A 103 -14.14 -11.84 2.01
C VAL A 103 -13.52 -10.93 3.06
N LYS A 104 -13.03 -11.56 4.13
CA LYS A 104 -12.18 -10.91 5.14
C LYS A 104 -10.73 -11.06 4.72
N MET A 105 -9.92 -10.03 4.96
CA MET A 105 -8.50 -10.01 4.64
C MET A 105 -7.70 -9.34 5.74
N ILE A 106 -6.42 -9.67 5.78
CA ILE A 106 -5.40 -8.97 6.54
C ILE A 106 -4.45 -8.38 5.50
N LEU A 107 -4.19 -7.08 5.60
CA LEU A 107 -3.29 -6.36 4.72
C LEU A 107 -2.15 -5.78 5.55
N GLY A 108 -0.92 -6.02 5.12
CA GLY A 108 0.24 -5.26 5.56
C GLY A 108 0.55 -4.19 4.52
N GLY A 109 0.78 -2.96 4.96
CA GLY A 109 1.20 -1.89 4.07
C GLY A 109 1.99 -0.83 4.81
N GLU A 110 2.98 -0.27 4.11
CA GLU A 110 3.74 0.88 4.56
C GLU A 110 2.81 2.09 4.73
N VAL A 111 3.04 2.86 5.79
CA VAL A 111 2.38 4.15 6.03
C VAL A 111 3.46 5.19 6.32
N ASP A 112 3.30 6.38 5.75
CA ASP A 112 4.38 7.37 5.74
C ASP A 112 4.54 8.06 7.10
N ALA A 113 3.43 8.48 7.74
CA ALA A 113 3.48 9.12 9.06
C ALA A 113 2.13 9.13 9.81
N VAL A 114 2.15 9.69 11.02
CA VAL A 114 0.96 10.14 11.76
C VAL A 114 0.90 11.67 11.73
N MET A 115 -0.30 12.24 11.75
CA MET A 115 -0.47 13.70 11.75
C MET A 115 -0.01 14.37 13.05
N ALA A 116 -0.20 13.71 14.19
CA ALA A 116 0.14 14.25 15.50
C ALA A 116 0.79 13.19 16.40
N PHE A 117 0.01 12.23 16.86
CA PHE A 117 0.46 11.16 17.74
C PHE A 117 -0.38 9.90 17.50
N LYS A 118 0.17 8.74 17.88
CA LYS A 118 -0.61 7.51 18.00
C LYS A 118 -1.37 7.60 19.33
N PRO A 119 -2.71 7.43 19.35
CA PRO A 119 -3.46 7.45 20.59
C PRO A 119 -2.94 6.36 21.53
N GLU A 120 -2.84 6.68 22.83
CA GLU A 120 -2.53 5.68 23.87
C GLU A 120 -3.62 4.61 23.93
N ASP A 121 -4.88 5.04 23.80
CA ASP A 121 -6.04 4.18 23.64
C ASP A 121 -6.05 3.56 22.23
N LYS A 122 -5.65 2.29 22.15
CA LYS A 122 -5.58 1.51 20.91
C LYS A 122 -6.94 1.25 20.26
N SER A 123 -8.06 1.52 20.95
CA SER A 123 -9.39 1.44 20.35
C SER A 123 -9.68 2.61 19.40
N ARG A 124 -8.94 3.71 19.54
CA ARG A 124 -9.09 4.89 18.69
C ARG A 124 -8.31 4.72 17.38
N PRO A 125 -8.87 5.17 16.25
CA PRO A 125 -8.15 5.13 14.98
C PRO A 125 -6.91 6.01 15.06
N ILE A 126 -5.81 5.52 14.50
CA ILE A 126 -4.59 6.29 14.31
C ILE A 126 -4.81 7.25 13.13
N ASP A 127 -4.53 8.54 13.31
CA ASP A 127 -4.62 9.55 12.24
C ASP A 127 -3.39 9.46 11.32
N TRP A 128 -3.37 8.38 10.53
CA TRP A 128 -2.34 8.14 9.52
C TRP A 128 -2.39 9.21 8.42
N VAL A 129 -1.24 9.49 7.82
CA VAL A 129 -1.12 10.34 6.64
C VAL A 129 -0.19 9.70 5.63
N GLU A 130 -0.58 9.80 4.37
CA GLU A 130 0.23 9.39 3.22
C GLU A 130 0.78 10.63 2.52
N LEU A 131 2.08 10.63 2.22
CA LEU A 131 2.78 11.67 1.49
C LEU A 131 2.94 11.24 0.05
N LYS A 132 2.61 12.13 -0.88
CA LYS A 132 2.76 11.89 -2.32
C LYS A 132 3.30 13.13 -3.01
N THR A 133 4.03 12.94 -4.11
CA THR A 133 4.48 14.05 -4.95
C THR A 133 3.94 13.95 -6.36
N THR A 134 3.69 15.11 -6.98
CA THR A 134 3.32 15.18 -8.39
C THR A 134 3.83 16.46 -9.03
N ALA A 135 4.02 16.42 -10.35
CA ALA A 135 4.23 17.66 -11.09
C ALA A 135 2.97 18.53 -11.03
N ILE A 136 3.15 19.84 -11.09
CA ILE A 136 2.05 20.79 -11.23
C ILE A 136 1.24 20.48 -12.48
N VAL A 137 -0.08 20.64 -12.36
CA VAL A 137 -1.00 20.44 -13.46
C VAL A 137 -1.26 21.78 -14.14
N THR A 138 -0.71 21.95 -15.34
CA THR A 138 -0.80 23.19 -16.14
C THR A 138 -1.72 23.05 -17.35
N ASN A 139 -2.02 21.82 -17.76
CA ASN A 139 -2.79 21.55 -18.97
C ASN A 139 -3.60 20.25 -18.86
N GLU A 140 -4.49 20.04 -19.83
CA GLU A 140 -5.40 18.90 -19.87
C GLU A 140 -4.70 17.53 -19.85
N LYS A 141 -3.55 17.41 -20.53
CA LYS A 141 -2.77 16.18 -20.58
C LYS A 141 -2.17 15.84 -19.21
N GLU A 142 -1.73 16.85 -18.46
CA GLU A 142 -1.25 16.68 -17.09
C GLU A 142 -2.39 16.36 -16.13
N GLN A 143 -3.57 16.95 -16.33
CA GLN A 143 -4.77 16.62 -15.55
C GLN A 143 -5.12 15.14 -15.69
N ILE A 144 -5.10 14.59 -16.92
CA ILE A 144 -5.33 13.16 -17.16
C ILE A 144 -4.29 12.29 -16.42
N LYS A 145 -3.01 12.68 -16.45
CA LYS A 145 -1.96 11.94 -15.73
C LYS A 145 -2.15 12.00 -14.22
N TYR A 146 -2.48 13.17 -13.69
CA TYR A 146 -2.71 13.37 -12.27
C TYR A 146 -3.92 12.55 -11.80
N GLU A 147 -5.03 12.57 -12.52
CA GLU A 147 -6.23 11.81 -12.17
C GLU A 147 -5.98 10.28 -12.19
N ARG A 148 -5.14 9.78 -13.10
CA ARG A 148 -4.66 8.38 -13.08
C ARG A 148 -3.77 8.05 -11.87
N LYS A 149 -2.93 8.99 -11.42
CA LYS A 149 -2.16 8.83 -10.17
C LYS A 149 -3.07 8.85 -8.95
N LEU A 150 -4.07 9.73 -8.96
CA LEU A 150 -5.02 9.90 -7.89
C LEU A 150 -5.82 8.61 -7.61
N LEU A 151 -6.12 7.82 -8.65
CA LEU A 151 -6.65 6.44 -8.49
C LEU A 151 -5.72 5.57 -7.64
N LYS A 152 -4.41 5.58 -7.92
CA LYS A 152 -3.43 4.76 -7.20
C LYS A 152 -3.25 5.26 -5.77
N PHE A 153 -3.21 6.58 -5.57
CA PHE A 153 -3.13 7.20 -4.23
C PHE A 153 -4.34 6.83 -3.39
N TRP A 154 -5.55 7.06 -3.93
CA TRP A 154 -6.79 6.68 -3.27
C TRP A 154 -6.81 5.20 -2.94
N ALA A 155 -6.44 4.35 -3.89
CA ALA A 155 -6.52 2.90 -3.70
C ALA A 155 -5.61 2.39 -2.57
N GLN A 156 -4.37 2.89 -2.52
CA GLN A 156 -3.41 2.54 -1.46
C GLN A 156 -3.94 2.98 -0.09
N SER A 157 -4.30 4.26 0.05
CA SER A 157 -4.76 4.83 1.32
C SER A 157 -6.07 4.22 1.79
N PHE A 158 -7.03 4.01 0.88
CA PHE A 158 -8.33 3.42 1.18
C PHE A 158 -8.20 2.00 1.73
N LEU A 159 -7.32 1.16 1.14
CA LEU A 159 -7.11 -0.21 1.58
C LEU A 159 -6.54 -0.32 3.00
N LEU A 160 -5.68 0.62 3.38
CA LEU A 160 -5.05 0.68 4.71
C LEU A 160 -5.86 1.50 5.72
N GLY A 161 -6.98 2.09 5.31
CA GLY A 161 -7.80 2.96 6.17
C GLY A 161 -7.12 4.28 6.52
N VAL A 162 -6.18 4.75 5.70
CA VAL A 162 -5.55 6.06 5.87
C VAL A 162 -6.57 7.16 5.50
N PRO A 163 -6.87 8.12 6.39
CA PRO A 163 -7.88 9.14 6.13
C PRO A 163 -7.43 10.27 5.20
N ARG A 164 -6.12 10.56 5.16
CA ARG A 164 -5.58 11.76 4.50
C ARG A 164 -4.37 11.45 3.63
N ILE A 165 -4.28 12.12 2.49
CA ILE A 165 -3.09 12.20 1.66
C ILE A 165 -2.64 13.67 1.58
N VAL A 166 -1.36 13.93 1.80
CA VAL A 166 -0.73 15.24 1.59
C VAL A 166 0.07 15.16 0.28
N VAL A 167 -0.30 16.00 -0.69
CA VAL A 167 0.31 16.03 -2.02
C VAL A 167 1.21 17.25 -2.16
N GLY A 168 2.51 17.02 -2.32
CA GLY A 168 3.48 18.04 -2.74
C GLY A 168 3.49 18.22 -4.26
N TYR A 169 3.13 19.39 -4.74
CA TYR A 169 3.18 19.77 -6.15
C TYR A 169 4.51 20.44 -6.45
N ARG A 170 5.25 19.86 -7.39
CA ARG A 170 6.58 20.35 -7.77
C ARG A 170 6.64 20.87 -9.20
N SER A 171 7.58 21.77 -9.44
CA SER A 171 8.02 22.17 -10.76
C SER A 171 8.67 21.01 -11.52
N GLN A 172 8.99 21.23 -12.79
CA GLN A 172 9.77 20.27 -13.58
C GLN A 172 11.19 20.10 -13.04
N GLN A 173 11.73 21.11 -12.34
CA GLN A 173 13.06 21.10 -11.74
C GLN A 173 13.09 20.46 -10.34
N GLY A 174 11.95 19.98 -9.83
CA GLY A 174 11.88 19.33 -8.52
C GLY A 174 11.60 20.26 -7.35
N ILE A 175 11.36 21.55 -7.60
CA ILE A 175 11.08 22.53 -6.55
C ILE A 175 9.63 22.39 -6.11
N LEU A 176 9.39 22.23 -4.80
CA LEU A 176 8.05 22.21 -4.23
C LEU A 176 7.43 23.60 -4.34
N GLU A 177 6.26 23.70 -4.98
CA GLU A 177 5.56 24.98 -5.18
C GLU A 177 4.30 25.11 -4.31
N ARG A 178 3.58 24.01 -4.07
CA ARG A 178 2.43 24.00 -3.15
C ARG A 178 2.18 22.63 -2.55
N ILE A 179 1.47 22.61 -1.44
CA ILE A 179 0.99 21.40 -0.77
C ILE A 179 -0.55 21.43 -0.76
N GLU A 180 -1.17 20.26 -0.86
CA GLU A 180 -2.62 20.10 -0.73
C GLU A 180 -2.95 18.87 0.11
N GLU A 181 -3.88 19.02 1.04
CA GLU A 181 -4.46 17.91 1.79
C GLU A 181 -5.70 17.37 1.09
N LEU A 182 -5.74 16.06 0.90
CA LEU A 182 -6.85 15.34 0.30
C LEU A 182 -7.44 14.38 1.33
N ASP A 183 -8.74 14.54 1.62
CA ASP A 183 -9.54 13.54 2.31
C ASP A 183 -9.81 12.36 1.36
N VAL A 184 -9.29 11.19 1.73
CA VAL A 184 -9.34 9.94 0.95
C VAL A 184 -10.77 9.54 0.59
N GLN A 185 -11.73 9.72 1.50
CA GLN A 185 -13.13 9.34 1.26
C GLN A 185 -13.79 10.19 0.17
N THR A 186 -13.37 11.45 0.04
CA THR A 186 -13.95 12.40 -0.93
C THR A 186 -13.34 12.30 -2.33
N ILE A 187 -12.22 11.59 -2.50
CA ILE A 187 -11.48 11.54 -3.78
C ILE A 187 -12.35 11.02 -4.94
N PRO A 188 -13.06 9.88 -4.82
CA PRO A 188 -13.85 9.36 -5.94
C PRO A 188 -14.94 10.34 -6.40
N GLU A 189 -15.61 11.00 -5.46
CA GLU A 189 -16.63 12.01 -5.77
C GLU A 189 -16.02 13.23 -6.46
N LYS A 190 -14.88 13.74 -5.96
CA LYS A 190 -14.17 14.86 -6.59
C LYS A 190 -13.75 14.54 -8.02
N VAL A 191 -13.25 13.33 -8.28
CA VAL A 191 -12.89 12.87 -9.63
C VAL A 191 -14.10 12.84 -10.56
N LYS A 192 -15.24 12.35 -10.06
CA LYS A 192 -16.50 12.29 -10.82
C LYS A 192 -17.08 13.67 -11.14
N LEU A 193 -17.07 14.60 -10.17
CA LEU A 193 -17.74 15.90 -10.28
C LEU A 193 -16.86 17.00 -10.89
N LYS A 194 -15.56 17.00 -10.58
CA LYS A 194 -14.61 18.07 -10.95
C LYS A 194 -13.50 17.60 -11.89
N GLY A 195 -13.31 16.28 -12.02
CA GLY A 195 -12.31 15.68 -12.89
C GLY A 195 -12.86 15.32 -14.28
N LYS A 196 -12.19 14.38 -14.93
CA LYS A 196 -12.57 13.82 -16.23
C LYS A 196 -13.30 12.48 -16.12
N ALA A 197 -13.62 12.05 -14.90
CA ALA A 197 -14.26 10.77 -14.60
C ALA A 197 -13.54 9.57 -15.28
N LEU A 198 -12.21 9.56 -15.26
CA LEU A 198 -11.37 8.51 -15.86
C LEU A 198 -11.44 7.18 -15.12
N TRP A 199 -11.93 7.19 -13.89
CA TRP A 199 -12.13 6.02 -13.05
C TRP A 199 -13.30 6.23 -12.09
N ASP A 200 -13.84 5.13 -11.60
CA ASP A 200 -14.98 5.11 -10.68
C ASP A 200 -14.67 4.26 -9.45
N GLY A 201 -14.74 4.87 -8.27
CA GLY A 201 -14.40 4.22 -7.01
C GLY A 201 -15.29 3.01 -6.70
N GLN A 202 -16.58 3.10 -7.04
CA GLN A 202 -17.52 2.00 -6.82
C GLN A 202 -17.18 0.78 -7.69
N THR A 203 -16.83 1.02 -8.96
CA THR A 203 -16.35 -0.02 -9.88
C THR A 203 -15.09 -0.69 -9.36
N CYS A 204 -14.13 0.07 -8.82
CA CYS A 204 -12.94 -0.49 -8.18
C CYS A 204 -13.26 -1.41 -7.00
N ILE A 205 -14.15 -0.97 -6.11
CA ILE A 205 -14.57 -1.73 -4.91
C ILE A 205 -15.32 -3.00 -5.31
N ASN A 206 -16.31 -2.88 -6.22
CA ASN A 206 -17.09 -4.01 -6.71
C ASN A 206 -16.20 -5.04 -7.41
N PHE A 207 -15.28 -4.59 -8.27
CA PHE A 207 -14.32 -5.46 -8.91
C PHE A 207 -13.45 -6.20 -7.89
N ALA A 208 -12.94 -5.51 -6.87
CA ALA A 208 -12.14 -6.14 -5.82
C ALA A 208 -12.95 -7.21 -5.08
N ALA A 209 -14.19 -6.92 -4.69
CA ALA A 209 -15.08 -7.87 -4.03
C ALA A 209 -15.31 -9.12 -4.89
N SER A 210 -15.76 -8.94 -6.14
CA SER A 210 -16.05 -10.05 -7.06
C SER A 210 -14.80 -10.87 -7.39
N PHE A 211 -13.66 -10.22 -7.61
CA PHE A 211 -12.41 -10.92 -7.88
C PHE A 211 -11.96 -11.78 -6.70
N LEU A 212 -12.06 -11.27 -5.47
CA LEU A 212 -11.64 -12.00 -4.28
C LEU A 212 -12.58 -13.17 -3.95
N GLU A 213 -13.89 -13.01 -4.16
CA GLU A 213 -14.85 -14.10 -4.05
C GLU A 213 -14.53 -15.19 -5.10
N TRP A 214 -14.35 -14.81 -6.36
CA TRP A 214 -13.95 -15.72 -7.42
C TRP A 214 -12.61 -16.43 -7.13
N LEU A 215 -11.61 -15.71 -6.62
CA LEU A 215 -10.31 -16.29 -6.29
C LEU A 215 -10.41 -17.40 -5.24
N LYS A 216 -11.31 -17.26 -4.26
CA LYS A 216 -11.57 -18.30 -3.25
C LYS A 216 -12.21 -19.56 -3.84
N ASP A 217 -13.00 -19.42 -4.90
CA ASP A 217 -13.61 -20.55 -5.60
C ASP A 217 -12.60 -21.28 -6.50
N ILE A 218 -11.53 -20.60 -6.93
CA ILE A 218 -10.45 -21.18 -7.74
C ILE A 218 -9.38 -21.84 -6.86
N VAL A 219 -8.89 -21.16 -5.82
CA VAL A 219 -7.79 -21.62 -4.97
C VAL A 219 -8.36 -22.45 -3.81
N THR A 220 -8.78 -23.68 -4.10
CA THR A 220 -9.46 -24.58 -3.16
C THR A 220 -8.59 -25.72 -2.65
N SER A 221 -7.37 -25.87 -3.18
CA SER A 221 -6.42 -26.90 -2.82
C SER A 221 -5.03 -26.33 -2.57
N ASP A 222 -4.23 -27.11 -1.84
CA ASP A 222 -2.80 -26.86 -1.66
C ASP A 222 -2.08 -26.72 -3.01
N GLY A 223 -0.95 -26.03 -3.00
CA GLY A 223 -0.17 -25.71 -4.20
C GLY A 223 0.16 -24.23 -4.32
N VAL A 224 1.01 -23.94 -5.30
CA VAL A 224 1.38 -22.57 -5.68
C VAL A 224 0.58 -22.18 -6.90
N TRP A 225 -0.12 -21.05 -6.82
CA TRP A 225 -0.94 -20.50 -7.89
C TRP A 225 -0.35 -19.18 -8.36
N ARG A 226 -0.50 -18.87 -9.64
CA ARG A 226 -0.11 -17.60 -10.25
C ARG A 226 -1.35 -16.82 -10.62
N ILE A 227 -1.41 -15.57 -10.18
CA ILE A 227 -2.38 -14.56 -10.63
C ILE A 227 -1.63 -13.62 -11.56
N ARG A 228 -2.13 -13.43 -12.78
CA ARG A 228 -1.45 -12.60 -13.79
C ARG A 228 -2.42 -11.61 -14.44
N LYS A 229 -1.97 -10.35 -14.49
CA LYS A 229 -2.57 -9.31 -15.33
C LYS A 229 -1.59 -8.94 -16.43
N ARG A 230 -2.01 -9.04 -17.69
CA ARG A 230 -1.21 -8.59 -18.83
C ARG A 230 -1.60 -7.18 -19.27
N GLU A 231 -0.65 -6.45 -19.86
CA GLU A 231 -0.88 -5.13 -20.45
C GLU A 231 -1.89 -5.24 -21.62
N ASN A 232 -2.87 -4.33 -21.65
CA ASN A 232 -3.93 -4.24 -22.66
C ASN A 232 -4.80 -5.50 -22.86
N VAL A 233 -4.69 -6.50 -21.96
CA VAL A 233 -5.55 -7.68 -21.96
C VAL A 233 -6.64 -7.49 -20.89
N PRO A 234 -7.93 -7.58 -21.24
CA PRO A 234 -9.04 -7.31 -20.31
C PRO A 234 -9.40 -8.52 -19.44
N VAL A 235 -8.44 -9.40 -19.16
CA VAL A 235 -8.65 -10.66 -18.42
C VAL A 235 -7.57 -10.80 -17.35
N LEU A 236 -7.98 -11.26 -16.17
CA LEU A 236 -7.07 -11.77 -15.15
C LEU A 236 -6.99 -13.29 -15.28
N GLU A 237 -5.77 -13.80 -15.28
CA GLU A 237 -5.50 -15.24 -15.40
C GLU A 237 -5.10 -15.78 -14.03
N VAL A 238 -5.68 -16.91 -13.64
CA VAL A 238 -5.28 -17.66 -12.44
C VAL A 238 -5.04 -19.11 -12.84
N TYR A 239 -3.86 -19.63 -12.55
CA TYR A 239 -3.48 -21.00 -12.89
C TYR A 239 -2.51 -21.57 -11.86
N LYS A 240 -2.52 -22.89 -11.69
CA LYS A 240 -1.66 -23.60 -10.75
C LYS A 240 -0.26 -23.80 -11.35
N LEU A 241 0.78 -23.54 -10.58
CA LEU A 241 2.20 -23.73 -10.93
C LEU A 241 2.74 -25.04 -10.36
N GLU A 242 2.42 -25.33 -9.10
CA GLU A 242 2.91 -26.49 -8.38
C GLU A 242 1.75 -27.19 -7.68
N GLU A 243 1.74 -28.53 -7.70
CA GLU A 243 0.63 -29.33 -7.18
C GLU A 243 0.60 -29.42 -5.66
N PRO A 244 1.68 -29.85 -4.96
CA PRO A 244 1.76 -29.74 -3.52
C PRO A 244 2.61 -28.55 -3.07
N GLY A 245 2.36 -28.09 -1.85
CA GLY A 245 3.19 -27.14 -1.14
C GLY A 245 2.85 -25.69 -1.41
N HIS A 246 3.68 -24.82 -0.85
CA HIS A 246 3.47 -23.37 -0.80
C HIS A 246 4.62 -22.59 -1.44
N GLY A 247 5.56 -23.28 -2.11
CA GLY A 247 6.80 -22.68 -2.58
C GLY A 247 7.51 -21.93 -1.45
N ASP A 248 8.07 -20.76 -1.79
CA ASP A 248 8.73 -19.87 -0.82
C ASP A 248 7.78 -18.85 -0.16
N ILE A 249 6.47 -18.91 -0.44
CA ILE A 249 5.49 -17.94 0.06
C ILE A 249 5.37 -17.99 1.59
N LEU A 250 5.46 -19.19 2.16
CA LEU A 250 5.35 -19.43 3.59
C LEU A 250 6.68 -19.90 4.16
N SER A 251 7.20 -19.17 5.13
CA SER A 251 8.47 -19.53 5.77
C SER A 251 8.33 -20.80 6.64
N PRO A 252 9.39 -21.64 6.74
CA PRO A 252 9.36 -22.81 7.60
C PRO A 252 9.05 -22.50 9.07
N ALA A 253 9.51 -21.34 9.56
CA ALA A 253 9.23 -20.87 10.92
C ALA A 253 7.73 -20.58 11.11
N PHE A 254 7.08 -19.93 10.14
CA PHE A 254 5.65 -19.65 10.17
C PHE A 254 4.82 -20.92 10.16
N ILE A 255 5.18 -21.89 9.31
CA ILE A 255 4.50 -23.19 9.21
C ILE A 255 4.63 -23.95 10.54
N LYS A 256 5.85 -24.03 11.10
CA LYS A 256 6.09 -24.67 12.40
C LYS A 256 5.24 -24.03 13.50
N TRP A 257 5.20 -22.71 13.55
CA TRP A 257 4.36 -21.98 14.50
C TRP A 257 2.87 -22.27 14.29
N ARG A 258 2.36 -22.22 13.05
CA ARG A 258 0.94 -22.51 12.76
C ARG A 258 0.51 -23.95 13.02
N THR A 259 1.41 -24.92 12.83
CA THR A 259 1.07 -26.34 12.95
C THR A 259 1.19 -26.86 14.38
N GLY A 260 2.13 -26.37 15.18
CA GLY A 260 2.35 -26.88 16.54
C GLY A 260 2.57 -25.83 17.62
N GLY A 261 2.88 -24.58 17.26
CA GLY A 261 3.10 -23.49 18.21
C GLY A 261 1.85 -22.68 18.55
N LEU A 262 0.81 -22.76 17.72
CA LEU A 262 -0.34 -21.86 17.79
C LEU A 262 -1.14 -22.05 19.08
N GLU A 263 -1.41 -23.29 19.48
CA GLU A 263 -2.17 -23.58 20.70
C GLU A 263 -1.44 -23.06 21.95
N ALA A 264 -0.14 -23.35 22.05
CA ALA A 264 0.70 -22.86 23.15
C ALA A 264 0.74 -21.33 23.19
N HIS A 265 0.87 -20.68 22.02
CA HIS A 265 0.85 -19.23 21.93
C HIS A 265 -0.52 -18.63 22.30
N GLN A 266 -1.61 -19.26 21.89
CA GLN A 266 -2.97 -18.84 22.25
C GLN A 266 -3.23 -18.99 23.74
N GLN A 267 -2.75 -20.06 24.38
CA GLN A 267 -2.80 -20.21 25.83
C GLN A 267 -2.01 -19.11 26.53
N GLN A 268 -0.79 -18.81 26.07
CA GLN A 268 0.01 -17.72 26.62
C GLN A 268 -0.71 -16.36 26.51
N LEU A 269 -1.34 -16.07 25.38
CA LEU A 269 -2.11 -14.83 25.19
C LEU A 269 -3.33 -14.75 26.13
N ARG A 270 -4.04 -15.86 26.36
CA ARG A 270 -5.16 -15.90 27.31
C ARG A 270 -4.69 -15.60 28.74
N VAL A 271 -3.60 -16.20 29.17
CA VAL A 271 -3.02 -15.95 30.51
C VAL A 271 -2.63 -14.47 30.66
N LEU A 272 -2.01 -13.87 29.64
CA LEU A 272 -1.66 -12.43 29.66
C LEU A 272 -2.91 -11.54 29.71
N GLN A 273 -3.98 -11.91 29.00
CA GLN A 273 -5.26 -11.16 29.04
C GLN A 273 -5.96 -11.30 30.39
N GLU A 274 -5.87 -12.45 31.05
CA GLU A 274 -6.41 -12.68 32.40
C GLU A 274 -5.61 -11.88 33.45
N GLN A 275 -4.27 -11.90 33.36
CA GLN A 275 -3.40 -11.10 34.24
C GLN A 275 -3.65 -9.59 34.09
N ALA A 276 -3.80 -9.08 32.87
CA ALA A 276 -4.12 -7.67 32.65
C ALA A 276 -5.44 -7.27 33.34
N LYS A 277 -6.47 -8.13 33.23
CA LYS A 277 -7.75 -7.90 33.92
C LYS A 277 -7.62 -7.90 35.44
N ASP A 278 -6.82 -8.78 36.02
CA ASP A 278 -6.59 -8.86 37.46
C ASP A 278 -5.78 -7.66 38.00
N ASP A 279 -4.87 -7.11 37.20
CA ASP A 279 -4.10 -5.90 37.53
C ASP A 279 -4.91 -4.59 37.34
N GLY A 280 -6.19 -4.68 36.99
CA GLY A 280 -7.04 -3.50 36.73
C GLY A 280 -6.68 -2.78 35.43
N VAL A 281 -5.94 -3.43 34.54
CA VAL A 281 -5.56 -2.92 33.22
C VAL A 281 -6.44 -3.63 32.19
N GLU A 282 -7.53 -3.00 31.74
CA GLU A 282 -8.37 -3.60 30.67
C GLU A 282 -7.48 -4.06 29.49
N PRO A 283 -7.66 -5.30 28.98
CA PRO A 283 -6.82 -5.83 27.92
C PRO A 283 -7.02 -5.02 26.63
N SER A 284 -5.95 -4.30 26.25
CA SER A 284 -5.83 -3.52 25.01
C SER A 284 -5.77 -4.36 23.75
#